data_AF-A0AA41DT26-F1
#
_entry.id   AF-A0AA41DT26-F1
#
_cell.length_a   1.000
_cell.length_b   1.000
_cell.length_c   1.000
_cell.angle_alpha   90.00
_cell.angle_beta   90.00
_cell.angle_gamma   90.00
#
_symmetry.space_group_name_H-M   'P 1'
#
loop_
_entity.id
_entity.type
_entity.pdbx_description
1 polymer ?
#
loop_
_entity_poly.entity_id
_entity_poly.type
_entity_poly.pdbx_seq_one_letter_code
_entity_poly.pdbx_strand_id
1 'polypeptide(L)'
;MSPIDGLTTSADWVAKDMEAMLRECDAVIASKDEHLARLAAGVDALRAQMDRVHAERATAVADRVKAEGVLAQFHAAVELGAGLRQSRGHGRARLHVVPDPSQSVEATEPGSAACGEPQVDQCVSPASPSEPQSAAIPVSGERSVAVMEIVAAEPDRGWTPKDIAARLEGSDAGQEHAALARARALLDSLVRRKVLAKQREGAEQRCVFRLAAAWEAA
;
A
#
# COMPACT_ATOMS: atom_id res chain seq x y z
N MET A 1 -25.09 80.58 47.41
CA MET A 1 -25.62 80.09 46.12
C MET A 1 -24.45 79.47 45.38
N SER A 2 -24.18 78.19 45.60
CA SER A 2 -23.13 77.46 44.88
C SER A 2 -23.80 76.59 43.82
N PRO A 3 -23.42 76.68 42.54
CA PRO A 3 -23.96 75.81 41.52
C PRO A 3 -23.38 74.40 41.69
N ILE A 4 -24.19 73.43 41.29
CA ILE A 4 -23.97 72.00 41.44
C ILE A 4 -23.04 71.56 40.29
N ASP A 5 -21.75 71.42 40.57
CA ASP A 5 -20.75 70.77 39.69
C ASP A 5 -20.91 69.23 39.70
N GLY A 6 -22.15 68.75 39.55
CA GLY A 6 -22.52 67.34 39.75
C GLY A 6 -22.91 66.56 38.50
N LEU A 7 -22.89 67.17 37.30
CA LEU A 7 -23.43 66.58 36.07
C LEU A 7 -22.40 66.12 35.03
N THR A 8 -21.12 66.47 35.17
CA THR A 8 -20.08 66.12 34.18
C THR A 8 -19.52 64.71 34.36
N THR A 9 -19.48 64.19 35.59
CA THR A 9 -19.01 62.83 35.90
C THR A 9 -19.88 61.73 35.29
N SER A 10 -21.16 62.00 35.01
CA SER A 10 -22.07 61.02 34.41
C SER A 10 -21.87 60.86 32.90
N ALA A 11 -21.58 61.93 32.17
CA ALA A 11 -21.41 61.88 30.71
C ALA A 11 -20.07 61.27 30.31
N ASP A 12 -19.00 61.61 31.04
CA ASP A 12 -17.65 61.08 30.78
C ASP A 12 -17.57 59.57 31.05
N TRP A 13 -18.32 59.07 32.04
CA TRP A 13 -18.40 57.62 32.30
C TRP A 13 -19.12 56.89 31.18
N VAL A 14 -20.27 57.41 30.72
CA VAL A 14 -21.00 56.82 29.58
C VAL A 14 -20.15 56.84 28.31
N ALA A 15 -19.41 57.92 28.05
CA ALA A 15 -18.50 57.98 26.90
C ALA A 15 -17.42 56.90 26.96
N LYS A 16 -16.78 56.71 28.13
CA LYS A 16 -15.77 55.66 28.33
C LYS A 16 -16.34 54.25 28.19
N ASP A 17 -17.56 54.03 28.69
CA ASP A 17 -18.26 52.75 28.59
C ASP A 17 -18.61 52.41 27.12
N MET A 18 -19.12 53.39 26.38
CA MET A 18 -19.40 53.24 24.94
C MET A 18 -18.11 52.98 24.14
N GLU A 19 -17.00 53.67 24.47
CA GLU A 19 -15.70 53.39 23.86
C GLU A 19 -15.18 51.98 24.19
N ALA A 20 -15.42 51.49 25.41
CA ALA A 20 -15.04 50.13 25.79
C ALA A 20 -15.83 49.10 24.98
N MET A 21 -17.16 49.27 24.89
CA MET A 21 -18.01 48.40 24.06
C MET A 21 -17.61 48.43 22.58
N LEU A 22 -17.24 49.59 22.03
CA LEU A 22 -16.75 49.67 20.65
C LEU A 22 -15.46 48.87 20.46
N ARG A 23 -14.50 48.98 21.37
CA ARG A 23 -13.25 48.18 21.32
C ARG A 23 -13.52 46.68 21.44
N GLU A 24 -14.47 46.28 22.27
CA GLU A 24 -14.90 44.87 22.38
C GLU A 24 -15.53 44.37 21.07
N CYS A 25 -16.42 45.17 20.47
CA CYS A 25 -16.98 44.87 19.15
C CYS A 25 -15.90 44.74 18.08
N ASP A 26 -14.94 45.67 18.02
CA ASP A 26 -13.82 45.62 17.07
C ASP A 26 -12.97 44.36 17.26
N ALA A 27 -12.69 43.98 18.50
CA ALA A 27 -11.96 42.75 18.80
C ALA A 27 -12.72 41.48 18.36
N VAL A 28 -14.04 41.45 18.56
CA VAL A 28 -14.89 40.34 18.09
C VAL A 28 -14.90 40.29 16.57
N ILE A 29 -15.07 41.43 15.88
CA ILE A 29 -15.04 41.51 14.41
C ILE A 29 -13.72 40.97 13.88
N ALA A 30 -12.58 41.45 14.40
CA ALA A 30 -11.26 40.99 13.99
C ALA A 30 -11.10 39.47 14.18
N SER A 31 -11.58 38.93 15.30
CA SER A 31 -11.55 37.48 15.55
C SER A 31 -12.40 36.69 14.55
N LYS A 32 -13.56 37.21 14.16
CA LYS A 32 -14.42 36.59 13.15
C LYS A 32 -13.83 36.68 11.76
N ASP A 33 -13.22 37.80 11.39
CA ASP A 33 -12.54 37.97 10.10
C ASP A 33 -11.36 36.99 9.97
N GLU A 34 -10.58 36.80 11.02
CA GLU A 34 -9.52 35.78 11.02
C GLU A 34 -10.07 34.35 10.92
N HIS A 35 -11.21 34.07 11.55
CA HIS A 35 -11.86 32.77 11.38
C HIS A 35 -12.38 32.56 9.95
N LEU A 36 -13.00 33.59 9.34
CA LEU A 36 -13.45 33.57 7.96
C LEU A 36 -12.28 33.37 6.98
N ALA A 37 -11.15 34.06 7.21
CA ALA A 37 -9.95 33.90 6.39
C ALA A 37 -9.41 32.46 6.45
N ARG A 38 -9.38 31.84 7.65
CA ARG A 38 -8.99 30.43 7.81
C ARG A 38 -9.94 29.47 7.10
N LEU A 39 -11.25 29.71 7.20
CA LEU A 39 -12.25 28.90 6.50
C LEU A 39 -12.11 29.03 4.97
N ALA A 40 -11.91 30.24 4.46
CA ALA A 40 -11.67 30.47 3.04
C ALA A 40 -10.43 29.71 2.53
N ALA A 41 -9.31 29.81 3.26
CA ALA A 41 -8.10 29.06 2.94
C ALA A 41 -8.32 27.54 2.96
N GLY A 42 -9.11 27.04 3.92
CA GLY A 42 -9.50 25.62 3.98
C GLY A 42 -10.34 25.18 2.77
N VAL A 43 -11.29 26.01 2.34
CA VAL A 43 -12.10 25.76 1.13
C VAL A 43 -11.23 25.71 -0.11
N ASP A 44 -10.27 26.63 -0.26
CA ASP A 44 -9.37 26.65 -1.41
C ASP A 44 -8.43 25.43 -1.42
N ALA A 45 -7.94 25.01 -0.25
CA ALA A 45 -7.15 23.78 -0.12
C ALA A 45 -7.96 22.53 -0.53
N LEU A 46 -9.22 22.43 -0.10
CA LEU A 46 -10.10 21.33 -0.49
C LEU A 46 -10.41 21.34 -1.99
N ARG A 47 -10.64 22.50 -2.59
CA ARG A 47 -10.82 22.63 -4.05
C ARG A 47 -9.59 22.15 -4.81
N ALA A 48 -8.40 22.55 -4.39
CA ALA A 48 -7.15 22.07 -5.00
C ALA A 48 -6.97 20.55 -4.88
N GLN A 49 -7.39 19.95 -3.75
CA GLN A 49 -7.40 18.50 -3.59
C GLN A 49 -8.40 17.83 -4.53
N MET A 50 -9.62 18.37 -4.68
CA MET A 50 -10.61 17.87 -5.63
C MET A 50 -10.06 17.90 -7.07
N ASP A 51 -9.44 19.00 -7.48
CA ASP A 51 -8.87 19.14 -8.82
C ASP A 51 -7.76 18.11 -9.07
N ARG A 52 -6.90 17.86 -8.07
CA ARG A 52 -5.87 16.80 -8.13
C ARG A 52 -6.51 15.43 -8.32
N VAL A 53 -7.51 15.07 -7.52
CA VAL A 53 -8.19 13.76 -7.62
C VAL A 53 -8.88 13.61 -8.97
N HIS A 54 -9.47 14.69 -9.51
CA HIS A 54 -10.05 14.66 -10.85
C HIS A 54 -8.99 14.41 -11.94
N ALA A 55 -7.82 15.04 -11.85
CA ALA A 55 -6.72 14.81 -12.77
C ALA A 55 -6.17 13.37 -12.69
N GLU A 56 -6.02 12.83 -11.47
CA GLU A 56 -5.62 11.44 -11.24
C GLU A 56 -6.64 10.46 -11.84
N ARG A 57 -7.93 10.70 -11.60
CA ARG A 57 -9.02 9.90 -12.20
C ARG A 57 -8.99 9.95 -13.73
N ALA A 58 -8.80 11.13 -14.31
CA ALA A 58 -8.71 11.28 -15.77
C ALA A 58 -7.54 10.47 -16.35
N THR A 59 -6.40 10.49 -15.67
CA THR A 59 -5.22 9.70 -16.03
C THR A 59 -5.50 8.20 -15.96
N ALA A 60 -6.09 7.72 -14.85
CA ALA A 60 -6.45 6.32 -14.68
C ALA A 60 -7.45 5.83 -15.73
N VAL A 61 -8.43 6.66 -16.11
CA VAL A 61 -9.37 6.34 -17.20
C VAL A 61 -8.65 6.23 -18.54
N ALA A 62 -7.74 7.17 -18.85
CA ALA A 62 -6.97 7.12 -20.09
C ALA A 62 -6.08 5.87 -20.15
N ASP A 63 -5.45 5.49 -19.04
CA ASP A 63 -4.60 4.31 -18.98
C ASP A 63 -5.42 3.01 -19.08
N ARG A 64 -6.62 2.97 -18.49
CA ARG A 64 -7.55 1.86 -18.69
C ARG A 64 -7.90 1.67 -20.17
N VAL A 65 -8.26 2.75 -20.86
CA VAL A 65 -8.59 2.70 -22.30
C VAL A 65 -7.39 2.21 -23.13
N LYS A 66 -6.17 2.66 -22.81
CA LYS A 66 -4.96 2.15 -23.48
C LYS A 66 -4.77 0.65 -23.22
N ALA A 67 -4.92 0.21 -21.97
CA ALA A 67 -4.77 -1.20 -21.60
C ALA A 67 -5.80 -2.09 -22.30
N GLU A 68 -7.06 -1.65 -22.38
CA GLU A 68 -8.12 -2.32 -23.15
C GLU A 68 -7.73 -2.45 -24.64
N GLY A 69 -7.15 -1.40 -25.22
CA GLY A 69 -6.65 -1.43 -26.60
C GLY A 69 -5.51 -2.44 -26.82
N VAL A 70 -4.54 -2.49 -25.90
CA VAL A 70 -3.44 -3.48 -25.95
C VAL A 70 -3.95 -4.90 -25.79
N LEU A 71 -4.89 -5.13 -24.87
CA LEU A 71 -5.51 -6.44 -24.66
C LEU A 71 -6.24 -6.91 -25.93
N ALA A 72 -7.00 -6.03 -26.57
CA ALA A 72 -7.70 -6.34 -27.82
C ALA A 72 -6.73 -6.71 -28.94
N GLN A 73 -5.62 -5.97 -29.09
CA GLN A 73 -4.57 -6.28 -30.07
C GLN A 73 -3.90 -7.63 -29.78
N PHE A 74 -3.64 -7.92 -28.51
CA PHE A 74 -3.05 -9.19 -28.10
C PHE A 74 -3.98 -10.36 -28.43
N HIS A 75 -5.27 -10.26 -28.12
CA HIS A 75 -6.26 -11.28 -28.49
C HIS A 75 -6.31 -11.50 -30.01
N ALA A 76 -6.35 -10.44 -30.80
CA ALA A 76 -6.32 -10.54 -32.27
C ALA A 76 -5.05 -11.23 -32.79
N ALA A 77 -3.88 -10.93 -32.20
CA ALA A 77 -2.63 -11.58 -32.55
C ALA A 77 -2.61 -13.08 -32.17
N VAL A 78 -3.19 -13.43 -31.02
CA VAL A 78 -3.32 -14.83 -30.57
C VAL A 78 -4.24 -15.61 -31.52
N GLU A 79 -5.37 -15.05 -31.92
CA GLU A 79 -6.29 -15.66 -32.89
C GLU A 79 -5.62 -15.87 -34.26
N LEU A 80 -4.91 -14.86 -34.76
CA LEU A 80 -4.14 -14.98 -36.00
C LEU A 80 -3.06 -16.06 -35.89
N GLY A 81 -2.32 -16.09 -34.78
CA GLY A 81 -1.31 -17.11 -34.51
C GLY A 81 -1.91 -18.52 -34.40
N ALA A 82 -3.12 -18.66 -33.86
CA ALA A 82 -3.85 -19.91 -33.81
C ALA A 82 -4.25 -20.38 -35.23
N GLY A 83 -4.77 -19.48 -36.07
CA GLY A 83 -5.10 -19.76 -37.47
C GLY A 83 -3.87 -20.21 -38.30
N LEU A 84 -2.70 -19.59 -38.08
CA LEU A 84 -1.45 -20.00 -38.72
C LEU A 84 -0.99 -21.41 -38.31
N ARG A 85 -1.22 -21.81 -37.05
CA ARG A 85 -0.90 -23.17 -36.58
C ARG A 85 -1.86 -24.20 -37.15
N GLN A 86 -3.14 -23.87 -37.24
CA GLN A 86 -4.16 -24.76 -37.82
C GLN A 86 -3.95 -24.98 -39.32
N SER A 87 -3.52 -23.95 -40.06
CA SER A 87 -3.18 -24.10 -41.50
C SER A 87 -1.89 -24.89 -41.77
N ARG A 88 -1.03 -25.09 -40.75
CA ARG A 88 0.23 -25.86 -40.87
C ARG A 88 0.14 -27.35 -40.55
N GLY A 89 -0.99 -27.86 -40.06
CA GLY A 89 -1.25 -29.31 -39.98
C GLY A 89 -2.45 -29.62 -40.87
N HIS A 90 -2.34 -30.33 -41.99
CA HIS A 90 -2.16 -31.79 -42.09
C HIS A 90 -1.26 -32.21 -43.27
N GLY A 91 -0.52 -31.28 -43.86
CA GLY A 91 0.48 -31.61 -44.88
C GLY A 91 1.70 -32.22 -44.21
N ARG A 92 1.89 -33.54 -44.31
CA ARG A 92 3.14 -34.25 -44.00
C ARG A 92 4.31 -33.45 -44.59
N ALA A 93 4.98 -32.65 -43.78
CA ALA A 93 6.11 -31.85 -44.20
C ALA A 93 7.21 -32.81 -44.65
N ARG A 94 7.28 -33.06 -45.96
CA ARG A 94 8.40 -33.74 -46.58
C ARG A 94 9.55 -32.75 -46.52
N LEU A 95 10.42 -32.91 -45.52
CA LEU A 95 11.74 -32.31 -45.52
C LEU A 95 12.44 -32.79 -46.79
N HIS A 96 12.42 -31.97 -47.83
CA HIS A 96 13.33 -32.16 -48.95
C HIS A 96 14.70 -31.70 -48.48
N VAL A 97 15.55 -32.67 -48.16
CA VAL A 97 16.99 -32.46 -48.05
C VAL A 97 17.44 -31.92 -49.40
N VAL A 98 17.83 -30.64 -49.44
CA VAL A 98 18.50 -30.05 -50.58
C VAL A 98 19.88 -30.71 -50.66
N PRO A 99 20.22 -31.44 -51.74
CA PRO A 99 21.52 -32.05 -51.88
C PRO A 99 22.57 -30.95 -51.98
N ASP A 100 23.55 -30.99 -51.09
CA ASP A 100 24.75 -30.15 -51.18
C ASP A 100 25.59 -30.65 -52.36
N PRO A 101 25.84 -29.84 -53.41
CA PRO A 101 26.57 -30.30 -54.60
C PRO A 101 28.09 -30.39 -54.41
N SER A 102 28.59 -30.34 -53.17
CA SER A 102 30.03 -30.26 -52.93
C SER A 102 30.54 -31.36 -52.00
N GLN A 103 31.32 -32.25 -52.61
CA GLN A 103 32.49 -32.92 -52.01
C GLN A 103 32.28 -34.28 -51.34
N SER A 104 32.31 -35.29 -52.21
CA SER A 104 33.19 -36.46 -52.07
C SER A 104 34.62 -36.05 -51.71
N VAL A 105 35.27 -36.73 -50.75
CA VAL A 105 36.42 -37.65 -50.95
C VAL A 105 36.67 -38.43 -49.63
N GLU A 106 37.11 -39.67 -49.84
CA GLU A 106 37.35 -40.84 -48.99
C GLU A 106 38.29 -40.69 -47.77
N ALA A 107 38.17 -41.68 -46.87
CA ALA A 107 39.22 -42.51 -46.24
C ALA A 107 38.94 -42.71 -44.73
N THR A 108 38.42 -43.86 -44.29
CA THR A 108 39.13 -45.11 -43.94
C THR A 108 40.06 -44.96 -42.71
N GLU A 109 39.59 -45.30 -41.50
CA GLU A 109 39.97 -46.53 -40.77
C GLU A 109 39.32 -46.64 -39.37
N PRO A 110 39.21 -47.87 -38.79
CA PRO A 110 38.52 -48.15 -37.54
C PRO A 110 39.47 -48.46 -36.36
N GLY A 111 39.04 -48.13 -35.14
CA GLY A 111 39.61 -48.58 -33.88
C GLY A 111 38.99 -47.79 -32.73
N SER A 112 38.74 -48.29 -31.54
CA SER A 112 38.88 -49.60 -30.91
C SER A 112 38.11 -49.49 -29.59
N ALA A 113 37.48 -50.57 -29.18
CA ALA A 113 36.99 -50.94 -27.85
C ALA A 113 37.29 -49.99 -26.65
N ALA A 114 36.29 -49.74 -25.80
CA ALA A 114 36.12 -50.50 -24.55
C ALA A 114 35.03 -49.90 -23.63
N CYS A 115 34.36 -50.83 -22.94
CA CYS A 115 33.39 -50.68 -21.88
C CYS A 115 33.88 -49.87 -20.67
N GLY A 116 32.93 -49.34 -19.87
CA GLY A 116 33.20 -49.02 -18.47
C GLY A 116 32.20 -48.09 -17.78
N GLU A 117 30.98 -48.55 -17.52
CA GLU A 117 30.38 -48.37 -16.18
C GLU A 117 30.92 -49.54 -15.33
N PRO A 118 31.13 -49.43 -13.98
CA PRO A 118 30.10 -48.94 -13.05
C PRO A 118 30.57 -48.34 -11.69
N GLN A 119 29.58 -47.96 -10.88
CA GLN A 119 29.45 -48.18 -9.42
C GLN A 119 30.01 -47.16 -8.37
N VAL A 120 29.05 -46.73 -7.52
CA VAL A 120 29.03 -46.44 -6.06
C VAL A 120 30.29 -45.90 -5.36
N ASP A 121 30.17 -44.82 -4.59
CA ASP A 121 30.10 -44.97 -3.12
C ASP A 121 29.76 -43.67 -2.34
N GLN A 122 29.14 -43.91 -1.19
CA GLN A 122 28.73 -42.98 -0.14
C GLN A 122 29.91 -42.25 0.56
N CYS A 123 29.63 -41.03 1.03
CA CYS A 123 30.09 -40.47 2.32
C CYS A 123 29.24 -39.20 2.58
N VAL A 124 28.23 -39.20 3.46
CA VAL A 124 28.28 -39.08 4.93
C VAL A 124 28.96 -37.79 5.44
N SER A 125 28.11 -36.78 5.74
CA SER A 125 28.17 -35.81 6.88
C SER A 125 29.28 -34.75 6.92
N PRO A 126 29.03 -33.51 7.45
CA PRO A 126 28.55 -33.30 8.82
C PRO A 126 27.43 -32.28 9.05
N ALA A 127 26.78 -32.50 10.18
CA ALA A 127 25.78 -31.69 10.83
C ALA A 127 26.15 -30.20 10.89
N SER A 128 25.18 -29.37 10.49
CA SER A 128 25.06 -27.99 10.98
C SER A 128 23.88 -27.93 11.94
N PRO A 129 23.98 -27.18 13.05
CA PRO A 129 22.99 -27.17 14.11
C PRO A 129 21.68 -26.59 13.58
N SER A 130 20.64 -27.42 13.49
CA SER A 130 19.28 -26.96 13.22
C SER A 130 18.83 -26.10 14.41
N GLU A 131 18.97 -24.79 14.26
CA GLU A 131 18.23 -23.82 15.07
C GLU A 131 16.74 -24.22 15.06
N PRO A 132 16.02 -24.06 16.17
CA PRO A 132 14.62 -24.43 16.24
C PRO A 132 13.84 -23.58 15.23
N GLN A 133 13.52 -24.17 14.09
CA GLN A 133 12.62 -23.59 13.09
C GLN A 133 11.26 -23.44 13.77
N SER A 134 10.99 -22.24 14.29
CA SER A 134 9.64 -21.84 14.69
C SER A 134 8.75 -21.99 13.46
N ALA A 135 7.97 -23.06 13.42
CA ALA A 135 7.03 -23.34 12.34
C ALA A 135 6.17 -22.09 12.10
N ALA A 136 6.15 -21.61 10.85
CA ALA A 136 5.40 -20.43 10.47
C ALA A 136 3.91 -20.64 10.75
N ILE A 137 3.27 -19.65 11.36
CA ILE A 137 1.84 -19.74 11.70
C ILE A 137 1.03 -19.38 10.46
N PRO A 138 0.13 -20.26 9.97
CA PRO A 138 -0.66 -19.97 8.77
C PRO A 138 -1.72 -18.91 9.07
N VAL A 139 -1.69 -17.77 8.40
CA VAL A 139 -2.67 -16.69 8.53
C VAL A 139 -3.58 -16.70 7.31
N SER A 140 -4.87 -16.94 7.55
CA SER A 140 -5.89 -16.95 6.50
C SER A 140 -6.71 -15.65 6.50
N GLY A 141 -7.19 -15.29 5.31
CA GLY A 141 -8.05 -14.13 5.08
C GLY A 141 -7.30 -12.91 4.56
N GLU A 142 -7.80 -12.35 3.46
CA GLU A 142 -7.18 -11.26 2.71
C GLU A 142 -6.77 -10.07 3.58
N ARG A 143 -7.66 -9.59 4.45
CA ARG A 143 -7.36 -8.48 5.37
C ARG A 143 -6.31 -8.82 6.42
N SER A 144 -6.31 -10.05 6.94
CA SER A 144 -5.33 -10.48 7.93
C SER A 144 -3.94 -10.59 7.29
N VAL A 145 -3.87 -11.12 6.06
CA VAL A 145 -2.64 -11.18 5.28
C VAL A 145 -2.12 -9.77 4.98
N ALA A 146 -2.97 -8.84 4.54
CA ALA A 146 -2.58 -7.45 4.30
C ALA A 146 -2.04 -6.75 5.56
N VAL A 147 -2.65 -6.98 6.74
CA VAL A 147 -2.11 -6.47 8.03
C VAL A 147 -0.71 -7.03 8.27
N MET A 148 -0.53 -8.33 8.06
CA MET A 148 0.75 -8.99 8.30
C MET A 148 1.83 -8.53 7.32
N GLU A 149 1.50 -8.25 6.06
CA GLU A 149 2.41 -7.63 5.08
C GLU A 149 2.86 -6.24 5.54
N ILE A 150 1.93 -5.41 6.03
CA ILE A 150 2.27 -4.07 6.57
C ILE A 150 3.23 -4.18 7.75
N VAL A 151 2.96 -5.10 8.69
CA VAL A 151 3.80 -5.28 9.88
C VAL A 151 5.15 -5.89 9.52
N ALA A 152 5.20 -6.84 8.59
CA ALA A 152 6.43 -7.51 8.15
C ALA A 152 7.36 -6.57 7.37
N ALA A 153 6.82 -5.52 6.73
CA ALA A 153 7.64 -4.51 6.05
C ALA A 153 8.52 -3.71 7.03
N GLU A 154 8.08 -3.51 8.28
CA GLU A 154 8.81 -2.76 9.31
C GLU A 154 8.71 -3.52 10.67
N PRO A 155 9.50 -4.60 10.88
CA PRO A 155 9.32 -5.50 12.03
C PRO A 155 9.70 -4.88 13.38
N ASP A 156 10.62 -3.91 13.37
CA ASP A 156 11.08 -3.22 14.59
C ASP A 156 10.11 -2.13 15.07
N ARG A 157 9.17 -1.72 14.20
CA ARG A 157 8.22 -0.65 14.50
C ARG A 157 7.06 -1.17 15.36
N GLY A 158 6.72 -0.42 16.41
CA GLY A 158 5.49 -0.61 17.16
C GLY A 158 4.29 -0.08 16.38
N TRP A 159 3.42 -0.97 15.91
CA TRP A 159 2.23 -0.59 15.15
C TRP A 159 1.05 -0.31 16.08
N THR A 160 0.36 0.82 15.89
CA THR A 160 -0.91 1.08 16.60
C THR A 160 -2.11 0.70 15.72
N PRO A 161 -3.29 0.43 16.32
CA PRO A 161 -4.50 0.17 15.53
C PRO A 161 -4.86 1.32 14.59
N LYS A 162 -4.51 2.55 14.94
CA LYS A 162 -4.74 3.72 14.11
C LYS A 162 -3.85 3.71 12.86
N ASP A 163 -2.57 3.36 13.01
CA ASP A 163 -1.63 3.28 11.89
C ASP A 163 -2.05 2.19 10.88
N ILE A 164 -2.48 1.03 11.39
CA ILE A 164 -2.95 -0.08 10.57
C ILE A 164 -4.25 0.27 9.85
N ALA A 165 -5.21 0.89 10.54
CA ALA A 165 -6.47 1.34 9.92
C ALA A 165 -6.20 2.35 8.78
N ALA A 166 -5.32 3.32 9.02
CA ALA A 166 -4.96 4.33 8.03
C ALA A 166 -4.27 3.73 6.79
N ARG A 167 -3.39 2.72 6.97
CA ARG A 167 -2.71 2.02 5.86
C ARG A 167 -3.67 1.12 5.06
N LEU A 168 -4.64 0.49 5.70
CA LEU A 168 -5.54 -0.47 5.04
C LEU A 168 -6.70 0.19 4.29
N GLU A 169 -7.36 1.17 4.90
CA GLU A 169 -8.64 1.70 4.41
C GLU A 169 -8.52 3.16 3.93
N GLY A 170 -7.34 3.78 4.09
CA GLY A 170 -7.14 5.19 3.79
C GLY A 170 -7.67 6.11 4.90
N SER A 171 -7.29 7.38 4.83
CA SER A 171 -7.66 8.40 5.83
C SER A 171 -9.01 9.05 5.51
N ASP A 172 -10.05 8.24 5.30
CA ASP A 172 -11.40 8.75 5.07
C ASP A 172 -12.06 9.14 6.41
N ALA A 173 -12.19 10.45 6.63
CA ALA A 173 -12.67 11.04 7.89
C ALA A 173 -14.05 10.55 8.35
N GLY A 174 -14.89 10.04 7.43
CA GLY A 174 -16.22 9.52 7.75
C GLY A 174 -16.24 8.10 8.35
N GLN A 175 -15.17 7.32 8.19
CA GLN A 175 -15.14 5.92 8.62
C GLN A 175 -14.03 5.59 9.63
N GLU A 176 -13.24 6.58 10.05
CA GLU A 176 -12.05 6.38 10.89
C GLU A 176 -12.35 5.56 12.16
N HIS A 177 -13.45 5.81 12.85
CA HIS A 177 -13.82 5.06 14.05
C HIS A 177 -14.18 3.60 13.77
N ALA A 178 -14.92 3.34 12.69
CA ALA A 178 -15.30 1.98 12.31
C ALA A 178 -14.08 1.19 11.80
N ALA A 179 -13.21 1.85 11.02
CA ALA A 179 -11.93 1.32 10.56
C ALA A 179 -11.03 0.94 11.73
N LEU A 180 -10.91 1.82 12.72
CA LEU A 180 -10.11 1.59 13.92
C LEU A 180 -10.66 0.41 14.75
N ALA A 181 -11.98 0.31 14.91
CA ALA A 181 -12.60 -0.81 15.61
C ALA A 181 -12.32 -2.15 14.91
N ARG A 182 -12.42 -2.20 13.57
CA ARG A 182 -12.07 -3.38 12.76
C ARG A 182 -10.60 -3.74 12.88
N ALA A 183 -9.70 -2.78 12.70
CA ALA A 183 -8.26 -2.98 12.82
C ALA A 183 -7.88 -3.52 14.20
N ARG A 184 -8.48 -2.97 15.27
CA ARG A 184 -8.28 -3.46 16.64
C ARG A 184 -8.73 -4.91 16.81
N ALA A 185 -9.92 -5.26 16.32
CA ALA A 185 -10.43 -6.63 16.39
C ALA A 185 -9.52 -7.62 15.64
N LEU A 186 -9.00 -7.22 14.47
CA LEU A 186 -8.04 -8.01 13.70
C LEU A 186 -6.71 -8.21 14.45
N LEU A 187 -6.11 -7.13 14.96
CA LEU A 187 -4.87 -7.22 15.74
C LEU A 187 -5.04 -8.08 17.00
N ASP A 188 -6.12 -7.92 17.75
CA ASP A 188 -6.40 -8.74 18.94
C ASP A 188 -6.65 -10.23 18.54
N SER A 189 -7.16 -10.51 17.33
CA SER A 189 -7.24 -11.89 16.81
C SER A 189 -5.86 -12.48 16.48
N LEU A 190 -4.97 -11.71 15.87
CA LEU A 190 -3.60 -12.13 15.53
C LEU A 190 -2.73 -12.31 16.78
N VAL A 191 -2.96 -11.51 17.82
CA VAL A 191 -2.34 -11.69 19.14
C VAL A 191 -2.81 -12.98 19.80
N ARG A 192 -4.11 -13.30 19.74
CA ARG A 192 -4.64 -14.58 20.26
C ARG A 192 -4.01 -15.78 19.55
N ARG A 193 -3.66 -15.65 18.26
CA ARG A 193 -2.95 -16.65 17.48
C ARG A 193 -1.43 -16.66 17.72
N LYS A 194 -0.92 -15.79 18.60
CA LYS A 194 0.51 -15.62 18.94
C LYS A 194 1.39 -15.19 17.75
N VAL A 195 0.80 -14.60 16.71
CA VAL A 195 1.55 -14.05 15.57
C VAL A 195 2.11 -12.67 15.91
N LEU A 196 1.32 -11.87 16.63
CA LEU A 196 1.70 -10.55 17.13
C LEU A 196 1.82 -10.55 18.65
N ALA A 197 2.74 -9.74 19.17
CA ALA A 197 2.85 -9.43 20.59
C ALA A 197 2.27 -8.03 20.86
N LYS A 198 1.41 -7.94 21.88
CA LYS A 198 0.84 -6.68 22.37
C LYS A 198 1.72 -6.15 23.50
N GLN A 199 2.34 -5.00 23.29
CA GLN A 199 3.18 -4.32 24.28
C GLN A 199 2.56 -2.98 24.66
N ARG A 200 2.83 -2.50 25.87
CA ARG A 200 2.50 -1.13 26.29
C ARG A 200 3.78 -0.32 26.27
N GLU A 201 3.80 0.73 25.46
CA GLU A 201 5.00 1.55 25.24
C GLU A 201 4.71 3.01 25.58
N GLY A 202 5.67 3.65 26.25
CA GLY A 202 5.63 5.08 26.62
C GLY A 202 4.85 5.43 27.90
N ALA A 203 4.99 6.69 28.32
CA ALA A 203 4.35 7.25 29.51
C ALA A 203 2.81 7.28 29.42
N GLU A 204 2.27 7.36 28.20
CA GLU A 204 0.84 7.32 27.93
C GLU A 204 0.24 5.90 27.84
N GLN A 205 1.05 4.86 28.10
CA GLN A 205 0.63 3.44 28.02
C GLN A 205 -0.04 3.07 26.69
N ARG A 206 0.48 3.58 25.57
CA ARG A 206 -0.09 3.28 24.25
C ARG A 206 0.14 1.80 23.94
N CYS A 207 -0.92 1.13 23.46
CA CYS A 207 -0.82 -0.27 23.04
C CYS A 207 -0.22 -0.34 21.64
N VAL A 208 0.96 -0.96 21.54
CA VAL A 208 1.66 -1.23 20.29
C VAL A 208 1.70 -2.73 20.01
N PHE A 209 1.70 -3.09 18.73
CA PHE A 209 1.74 -4.46 18.27
C PHE A 209 3.02 -4.67 17.46
N ARG A 210 3.75 -5.75 17.74
CA ARG A 210 4.99 -6.12 17.05
C ARG A 210 4.93 -7.57 16.59
N LEU A 211 5.69 -7.92 15.56
CA LEU A 211 5.79 -9.29 15.08
C LEU A 211 6.44 -10.18 16.15
N ALA A 212 5.79 -11.30 16.50
CA ALA A 212 6.27 -12.21 17.55
C ALA A 212 6.75 -13.56 16.99
N ALA A 213 6.22 -13.98 15.84
CA ALA A 213 6.54 -15.25 15.22
C ALA A 213 6.56 -15.13 13.70
N ALA A 214 7.28 -16.05 13.03
CA ALA A 214 7.19 -16.22 11.59
C ALA A 214 5.75 -16.63 11.19
N TRP A 215 5.29 -16.15 10.05
CA TRP A 215 3.94 -16.38 9.55
C TRP A 215 3.98 -16.68 8.06
N GLU A 216 2.95 -17.38 7.58
CA GLU A 216 2.78 -17.72 6.17
C GLU A 216 1.33 -17.44 5.76
N ALA A 217 1.11 -16.92 4.56
CA ALA A 217 -0.24 -16.72 4.04
C ALA A 217 -0.86 -18.08 3.65
N ALA A 218 -2.06 -18.37 4.14
CA ALA A 218 -2.78 -19.63 3.94
C ALA A 218 -4.04 -19.48 3.10
#